data_AF-A0A2S8BK13-F1
#
_entry.id   AF-A0A2S8BK13-F1
#
_cell.length_a   1.000
_cell.length_b   1.000
_cell.length_c   1.000
_cell.angle_alpha   90.00
_cell.angle_beta   90.00
_cell.angle_gamma   90.00
#
_symmetry.space_group_name_H-M   'P 1'
#
loop_
_entity.id
_entity.type
_entity.pdbx_description
1 polymer ?
#
loop_
_entity_poly.entity_id
_entity_poly.type
_entity_poly.pdbx_seq_one_letter_code
_entity_poly.pdbx_strand_id
1 'polypeptide(L)'
;MKPTKMVTLWENCGTVKSLGFLMKTTIDKAGRVVIPKSMRDRHGLAPGTELEVVDSGDRLEFLLPDERDNALLVEKDGRLIISAASGKPTTLDDMLSVRDSLRDSRFR
;
A
#
# COMPACT_ATOMS: atom_id res chain seq x y z
N MET A 1 -30.70 9.58 -9.17
CA MET A 1 -30.10 8.47 -9.94
C MET A 1 -29.86 8.94 -11.37
N LYS A 2 -28.64 9.38 -11.69
CA LYS A 2 -28.14 9.73 -13.04
C LYS A 2 -26.64 9.41 -13.08
N PRO A 3 -26.10 8.92 -14.20
CA PRO A 3 -24.88 8.10 -14.21
C PRO A 3 -23.60 8.95 -14.21
N THR A 4 -22.61 8.51 -13.43
CA THR A 4 -21.24 9.04 -13.41
C THR A 4 -20.56 8.66 -14.72
N LYS A 5 -20.17 9.66 -15.51
CA LYS A 5 -19.42 9.47 -16.75
C LYS A 5 -18.06 8.85 -16.43
N MET A 6 -17.87 7.63 -16.92
CA MET A 6 -16.61 6.91 -16.93
C MET A 6 -15.74 7.53 -18.04
N VAL A 7 -14.74 8.33 -17.66
CA VAL A 7 -13.70 8.79 -18.59
C VAL A 7 -12.65 7.71 -18.68
N THR A 8 -12.68 7.02 -19.81
CA THR A 8 -11.64 6.10 -20.26
C THR A 8 -10.68 6.92 -21.13
N LEU A 9 -9.44 7.12 -20.67
CA LEU A 9 -8.33 7.43 -21.55
C LEU A 9 -7.16 6.53 -21.14
N TRP A 10 -6.84 5.62 -22.05
CA TRP A 10 -5.80 4.60 -21.95
C TRP A 10 -4.62 5.07 -22.78
N GLU A 11 -3.43 5.17 -22.18
CA GLU A 11 -2.13 4.96 -22.83
C GLU A 11 -1.03 5.02 -21.76
N ASN A 12 -0.72 3.87 -21.15
CA ASN A 12 0.66 3.37 -21.00
C ASN A 12 0.74 2.08 -20.18
N CYS A 13 1.63 1.21 -20.65
CA CYS A 13 1.88 -0.16 -20.23
C CYS A 13 2.45 -0.24 -18.80
N GLY A 14 1.96 -1.20 -17.99
CA GLY A 14 2.76 -1.78 -16.90
C GLY A 14 2.49 -1.38 -15.45
N THR A 15 1.38 -0.73 -15.09
CA THR A 15 1.07 -0.46 -13.67
C THR A 15 -0.26 -1.11 -13.28
N VAL A 16 -0.26 -1.92 -12.21
CA VAL A 16 -1.48 -2.41 -11.56
C VAL A 16 -2.45 -1.25 -11.38
N LYS A 17 -3.61 -1.30 -12.04
CA LYS A 17 -4.64 -0.26 -11.95
C LYS A 17 -5.17 -0.22 -10.52
N SER A 18 -4.56 0.59 -9.67
CA SER A 18 -5.22 1.14 -8.51
C SER A 18 -6.43 1.90 -9.05
N LEU A 19 -7.63 1.36 -8.85
CA LEU A 19 -8.86 2.08 -9.08
C LEU A 19 -8.92 3.19 -8.01
N GLY A 20 -8.30 4.33 -8.31
CA GLY A 20 -8.36 5.51 -7.48
C GLY A 20 -9.75 6.10 -7.57
N PHE A 21 -10.45 6.22 -6.44
CA PHE A 21 -11.71 6.96 -6.36
C PHE A 21 -11.43 8.35 -5.80
N LEU A 22 -11.87 9.39 -6.51
CA LEU A 22 -11.74 10.77 -6.07
C LEU A 22 -12.89 11.12 -5.10
N MET A 23 -12.54 11.55 -3.88
CA MET A 23 -13.49 12.07 -2.89
C MET A 23 -13.13 13.48 -2.49
N LYS A 24 -14.13 14.34 -2.32
CA LYS A 24 -13.95 15.66 -1.70
C LYS A 24 -14.22 15.53 -0.20
N THR A 25 -13.34 16.11 0.60
CA THR A 25 -13.50 16.30 2.04
C THR A 25 -13.21 17.76 2.37
N THR A 26 -13.63 18.21 3.55
CA THR A 26 -13.45 19.59 4.02
C THR A 26 -12.66 19.60 5.33
N ILE A 27 -11.93 20.68 5.58
CA ILE A 27 -11.28 20.93 6.85
C ILE A 27 -12.35 21.23 7.91
N ASP A 28 -12.28 20.58 9.07
CA ASP A 28 -13.18 20.84 10.18
C ASP A 28 -12.83 22.15 10.93
N LYS A 29 -13.63 22.50 11.94
CA LYS A 29 -13.38 23.73 12.74
C LYS A 29 -12.05 23.73 13.49
N ALA A 30 -11.46 22.56 13.74
CA ALA A 30 -10.20 22.41 14.45
C ALA A 30 -8.99 22.41 13.51
N GLY A 31 -9.20 22.58 12.20
CA GLY A 31 -8.12 22.58 11.22
C GLY A 31 -7.68 21.18 10.76
N ARG A 32 -8.49 20.14 11.00
CA ARG A 32 -8.15 18.76 10.63
C ARG A 32 -8.84 18.34 9.34
N VAL A 33 -8.16 17.50 8.56
CA VAL A 33 -8.75 16.81 7.41
C VAL A 33 -9.26 15.44 7.85
N VAL A 34 -10.54 15.17 7.66
CA VAL A 34 -11.10 13.85 7.94
C VAL A 34 -10.94 12.96 6.71
N ILE A 35 -10.24 11.83 6.87
CA ILE A 35 -10.16 10.77 5.87
C ILE A 35 -11.49 9.99 5.85
N PRO A 36 -12.24 9.98 4.72
CA PRO A 36 -13.47 9.21 4.57
C PRO A 36 -13.33 7.72 4.94
N LYS A 37 -14.40 7.13 5.48
CA LYS A 37 -14.42 5.74 5.95
C LYS A 37 -13.97 4.74 4.90
N SER A 38 -14.45 4.87 3.66
CA SER A 38 -14.08 3.98 2.55
C SER A 38 -12.57 3.96 2.27
N MET A 39 -11.90 5.11 2.41
CA MET A 39 -10.45 5.18 2.24
C MET A 39 -9.71 4.60 3.45
N ARG A 40 -10.19 4.86 4.67
CA ARG A 40 -9.61 4.25 5.87
C ARG A 40 -9.67 2.73 5.83
N ASP A 41 -10.84 2.16 5.52
CA ASP A 41 -11.06 0.71 5.47
C ASP A 41 -10.18 0.05 4.39
N ARG A 42 -10.02 0.71 3.22
CA ARG A 42 -9.18 0.20 2.12
C ARG A 42 -7.69 0.19 2.45
N HIS A 43 -7.22 1.18 3.21
CA HIS A 43 -5.81 1.35 3.55
C HIS A 43 -5.47 0.85 4.96
N GLY A 44 -6.42 0.21 5.67
CA GLY A 44 -6.19 -0.31 7.01
C GLY A 44 -5.90 0.76 8.06
N LEU A 45 -6.35 2.00 7.84
CA LEU A 45 -6.04 3.12 8.74
C LEU A 45 -6.89 3.04 10.00
N ALA A 46 -6.24 2.73 11.12
CA ALA A 46 -6.85 2.67 12.44
C ALA A 46 -6.56 3.96 13.23
N PRO A 47 -7.35 4.26 14.28
CA PRO A 47 -6.96 5.30 15.23
C PRO A 47 -5.56 5.02 15.79
N GLY A 48 -4.68 6.02 15.76
CA GLY A 48 -3.29 5.87 16.18
C GLY A 48 -2.32 5.45 15.08
N THR A 49 -2.78 5.19 13.85
CA THR A 49 -1.88 5.03 12.69
C THR A 49 -1.14 6.34 12.44
N GLU A 50 0.19 6.28 12.47
CA GLU A 50 1.07 7.39 12.07
C GLU A 50 1.06 7.51 10.54
N LEU A 51 1.08 8.75 10.05
CA LEU A 51 1.10 9.08 8.62
C LEU A 51 2.19 10.12 8.40
N GLU A 52 2.95 9.96 7.33
CA GLU A 52 3.86 11.01 6.88
C GLU A 52 3.11 11.99 5.98
N VAL A 53 3.37 13.27 6.15
CA VAL A 53 2.76 14.34 5.36
C VAL A 53 3.86 15.08 4.62
N VAL A 54 3.81 15.02 3.29
CA VAL A 54 4.74 15.71 2.40
C VAL A 54 4.05 16.91 1.80
N ASP A 55 4.67 18.08 1.95
CA ASP A 55 4.23 19.32 1.30
C ASP A 55 5.05 19.55 0.02
N SER A 56 4.37 19.49 -1.13
CA SER A 56 4.97 19.75 -2.45
C SER A 56 4.73 21.19 -2.94
N GLY A 57 4.12 22.05 -2.11
CA GLY A 57 3.76 23.43 -2.42
C GLY A 57 2.42 23.57 -3.15
N ASP A 58 2.15 22.74 -4.16
CA ASP A 58 0.88 22.72 -4.89
C ASP A 58 -0.13 21.69 -4.34
N ARG A 59 0.36 20.72 -3.55
CA ARG A 59 -0.45 19.68 -2.92
C ARG A 59 0.20 19.13 -1.65
N LEU A 60 -0.65 18.57 -0.79
CA LEU A 60 -0.25 17.75 0.34
C LEU A 60 -0.42 16.27 -0.03
N GLU A 61 0.62 15.48 0.20
CA GLU A 61 0.62 14.04 0.02
C GLU A 61 0.68 13.35 1.38
N PHE A 62 -0.20 12.36 1.59
CA PHE A 62 -0.17 11.52 2.78
C PHE A 62 0.45 10.18 2.40
N LEU A 63 1.63 9.89 2.94
CA LEU A 63 2.28 8.61 2.75
C LEU A 63 1.87 7.69 3.90
N LEU A 64 1.48 6.48 3.52
CA LEU A 64 1.20 5.43 4.50
C LEU A 64 2.53 4.85 4.96
N PRO A 65 2.66 4.46 6.23
CA PRO A 65 3.84 3.74 6.68
C PRO A 65 3.99 2.49 5.82
N ASP A 66 5.05 2.45 5.01
CA ASP A 66 5.32 1.32 4.15
C ASP A 66 6.13 0.32 4.97
N GLU A 67 5.55 -0.85 5.27
CA GLU A 67 6.36 -1.97 5.79
C GLU A 67 7.40 -2.45 4.74
N ARG A 68 7.32 -1.95 3.49
CA ARG A 68 8.16 -2.36 2.36
C ARG A 68 9.30 -1.40 2.02
N ASP A 69 9.46 -0.28 2.74
CA ASP A 69 10.46 0.76 2.41
C ASP A 69 11.92 0.30 2.47
N ASN A 70 12.12 -0.96 2.83
CA ASN A 70 13.39 -1.63 2.85
C ASN A 70 13.64 -2.47 1.58
N ALA A 71 12.93 -2.39 0.47
CA ALA A 71 13.26 -3.21 -0.69
C ALA A 71 14.51 -2.70 -1.45
N LEU A 72 15.71 -3.22 -1.17
CA LEU A 72 16.95 -2.97 -1.92
C LEU A 72 17.03 -3.86 -3.16
N LEU A 73 17.38 -3.29 -4.31
CA LEU A 73 17.77 -4.09 -5.48
C LEU A 73 19.26 -4.46 -5.39
N VAL A 74 19.55 -5.76 -5.38
CA VAL A 74 20.91 -6.31 -5.33
C VAL A 74 21.15 -7.16 -6.58
N GLU A 75 22.27 -6.94 -7.27
CA GLU A 75 22.68 -7.79 -8.38
C GLU A 75 23.33 -9.08 -7.87
N LYS A 76 22.84 -10.23 -8.35
CA LYS A 76 23.40 -11.55 -8.05
C LYS A 76 23.32 -12.40 -9.31
N ASP A 77 24.46 -12.97 -9.72
CA ASP A 77 24.58 -13.83 -10.91
C ASP A 77 24.02 -13.16 -12.20
N GLY A 78 24.26 -11.85 -12.36
CA GLY A 78 23.79 -11.07 -13.51
C GLY A 78 22.28 -10.78 -13.51
N ARG A 79 21.60 -10.95 -12.37
CA ARG A 79 20.16 -10.68 -12.20
C ARG A 79 19.94 -9.70 -11.07
N LEU A 80 19.00 -8.76 -11.25
CA LEU A 80 18.53 -7.88 -10.18
C LEU A 80 17.53 -8.63 -9.30
N ILE A 81 17.81 -8.70 -8.00
CA ILE A 81 16.99 -9.34 -6.98
C ILE A 81 16.50 -8.28 -6.00
N ILE A 82 15.20 -8.32 -5.67
CA ILE A 82 14.64 -7.51 -4.58
C ILE A 82 15.00 -8.18 -3.25
N SER A 83 15.87 -7.54 -2.48
CA SER A 83 16.26 -7.90 -1.11
C SER A 83 15.56 -6.99 -0.11
N ALA A 84 15.20 -7.50 1.06
CA ALA A 84 14.86 -6.62 2.18
C ALA A 84 16.15 -5.91 2.70
N ALA A 85 16.06 -4.65 3.09
CA ALA A 85 17.13 -3.76 3.55
C ALA A 85 17.44 -4.03 5.01
N SER A 86 16.44 -4.55 5.74
CA SER A 86 16.63 -5.13 7.06
C SER A 86 15.67 -6.30 7.25
N GLY A 87 16.17 -7.34 7.90
CA GLY A 87 15.45 -8.59 8.14
C GLY A 87 16.39 -9.79 8.05
N LYS A 88 16.14 -10.81 8.88
CA LYS A 88 16.81 -12.11 8.73
C LYS A 88 16.39 -12.69 7.37
N PRO A 89 17.33 -13.17 6.54
CA PRO A 89 16.98 -13.86 5.31
C PRO A 89 15.99 -14.98 5.64
N THR A 90 14.83 -14.98 4.97
CA THR A 90 13.86 -16.07 5.11
C THR A 90 14.54 -17.37 4.67
N THR A 91 14.70 -18.30 5.59
CA THR A 91 15.31 -19.58 5.30
C THR A 91 14.30 -20.54 4.67
N LEU A 92 14.79 -21.61 4.05
CA LEU A 92 13.92 -22.67 3.55
C LEU A 92 13.06 -23.24 4.69
N ASP A 93 13.63 -23.40 5.88
CA ASP A 93 12.92 -23.91 7.05
C ASP A 93 11.75 -23.01 7.46
N ASP A 94 11.95 -21.68 7.47
CA ASP A 94 10.89 -20.71 7.74
C ASP A 94 9.75 -20.84 6.72
N MET A 95 10.05 -21.00 5.43
CA MET A 95 9.03 -21.19 4.39
C MET A 95 8.30 -22.52 4.53
N LEU A 96 9.01 -23.61 4.82
CA LEU A 96 8.42 -24.93 5.00
C LEU A 96 7.47 -24.94 6.21
N SER A 97 7.88 -24.32 7.31
CA SER A 97 7.05 -24.15 8.51
C SER A 97 5.74 -23.40 8.23
N VAL A 98 5.81 -22.29 7.50
CA VAL A 98 4.61 -21.53 7.09
C VAL A 98 3.72 -22.34 6.13
N ARG A 99 4.32 -23.02 5.15
CA ARG A 99 3.58 -23.86 4.20
C ARG A 99 2.84 -24.99 4.94
N ASP A 100 3.51 -25.65 5.87
CA ASP A 100 2.99 -26.83 6.56
C ASP A 100 1.91 -26.43 7.57
N SER A 101 2.09 -25.33 8.31
CA SER A 101 1.03 -24.77 9.17
C SER A 101 -0.24 -24.36 8.39
N LEU A 102 -0.09 -23.77 7.21
CA LEU A 102 -1.21 -23.45 6.33
C LEU A 102 -1.89 -24.70 5.77
N ARG A 103 -1.12 -25.76 5.48
CA ARG A 103 -1.66 -27.05 5.03
C ARG A 103 -2.50 -27.68 6.13
N ASP A 104 -1.97 -27.77 7.34
CA ASP A 104 -2.67 -28.37 8.48
C ASP A 104 -3.94 -27.60 8.87
N SER A 105 -3.93 -26.28 8.70
CA SER A 105 -5.10 -25.43 8.93
C SER A 105 -6.22 -25.63 7.90
N ARG A 106 -5.92 -26.13 6.70
CA ARG A 106 -6.92 -26.44 5.66
C ARG A 106 -7.53 -27.83 5.77
N PHE A 107 -6.83 -28.75 6.43
CA PHE A 107 -7.26 -30.13 6.61
C PHE A 107 -7.91 -30.39 7.99
N ARG A 108 -8.19 -29.33 8.76
CA ARG A 108 -9.06 -29.38 9.94
C ARG A 108 -10.47 -28.89 9.64
#